data_AF-A0A8T6WZ84-F1
#
_entry.id   AF-A0A8T6WZ84-F1
#
_cell.length_a   1.000
_cell.length_b   1.000
_cell.length_c   1.000
_cell.angle_alpha   90.00
_cell.angle_beta   90.00
_cell.angle_gamma   90.00
#
_symmetry.space_group_name_H-M   'P 1'
#
loop_
_entity.id
_entity.type
_entity.pdbx_description
1 polymer ?
#
loop_
_entity_poly.entity_id
_entity_poly.type
_entity_poly.pdbx_seq_one_letter_code
_entity_poly.pdbx_strand_id
1 'polypeptide(L)'
;MLAGLEARVCSEDGPVLLIEAGDLKAAHLAERLGLAHHVSDAAVSGFPDSAVDLAASVDIGKAGSFRVRVRTTETAATEVRPRELEEQVGARIQERTGARVDLTEPAAEVRLVLGASAHAGI
;
A
#
# COMPACT_ATOMS: atom_id res chain seq x y z
N MET A 1 -31.79 8.64 -4.63
CA MET A 1 -30.98 8.66 -5.86
C MET A 1 -29.69 9.40 -5.55
N LEU A 2 -28.57 8.69 -5.40
CA LEU A 2 -27.25 9.29 -5.30
C LEU A 2 -26.61 9.24 -6.68
N ALA A 3 -26.77 10.32 -7.44
CA ALA A 3 -25.98 10.56 -8.64
C ALA A 3 -24.59 11.07 -8.20
N GLY A 4 -23.52 10.53 -8.78
CA GLY A 4 -22.23 11.23 -8.84
C GLY A 4 -21.10 10.76 -7.92
N LEU A 5 -21.11 9.54 -7.38
CA LEU A 5 -19.94 8.97 -6.70
C LEU A 5 -19.43 7.78 -7.49
N GLU A 6 -18.54 8.06 -8.45
CA GLU A 6 -17.90 7.07 -9.31
C GLU A 6 -16.65 6.52 -8.60
N ALA A 7 -16.75 5.34 -8.00
CA ALA A 7 -15.58 4.55 -7.65
C ALA A 7 -15.24 3.68 -8.86
N ARG A 8 -13.96 3.67 -9.26
CA ARG A 8 -13.48 2.87 -10.37
C ARG A 8 -12.45 1.86 -9.87
N VAL A 9 -12.61 0.60 -10.25
CA VAL A 9 -11.55 -0.40 -10.07
C VAL A 9 -10.45 -0.08 -11.07
N CYS A 10 -9.29 0.32 -10.56
CA CYS A 10 -8.10 0.61 -11.37
C CYS A 10 -7.28 -0.65 -11.61
N SER A 11 -7.27 -1.58 -10.65
CA SER A 11 -6.53 -2.83 -10.74
C SER A 11 -7.24 -3.93 -9.97
N GLU A 12 -7.15 -5.14 -10.50
CA GLU A 12 -7.47 -6.39 -9.80
C GLU A 12 -6.29 -7.34 -10.03
N ASP A 13 -5.64 -7.76 -8.94
CA ASP A 13 -4.56 -8.74 -8.96
C ASP A 13 -4.73 -9.73 -7.81
N GLY A 14 -5.33 -10.88 -8.12
CA GLY A 14 -5.69 -11.90 -7.14
C GLY A 14 -6.59 -11.32 -6.03
N PRO A 15 -6.19 -11.41 -4.74
CA PRO A 15 -6.99 -10.91 -3.62
C PRO A 15 -6.90 -9.38 -3.42
N VAL A 16 -6.27 -8.63 -4.33
CA VAL A 16 -6.02 -7.19 -4.19
C VAL A 16 -6.82 -6.39 -5.22
N LEU A 17 -7.61 -5.44 -4.72
CA LEU A 17 -8.35 -4.47 -5.52
C LEU A 17 -7.77 -3.08 -5.25
N LEU A 18 -7.34 -2.39 -6.32
CA LEU A 18 -7.02 -0.97 -6.26
C LEU A 18 -8.23 -0.19 -6.78
N ILE A 19 -8.79 0.67 -5.94
CA ILE A 19 -9.99 1.43 -6.25
C ILE A 19 -9.66 2.91 -6.15
N GLU A 20 -9.88 3.64 -7.24
CA GLU A 20 -9.94 5.10 -7.23
C GLU A 20 -11.34 5.52 -6.78
N ALA A 21 -11.40 6.25 -5.68
CA ALA A 21 -12.62 6.45 -4.91
C ALA A 21 -13.14 7.90 -4.90
N GLY A 22 -12.45 8.84 -5.57
CA GLY A 22 -12.75 10.27 -5.46
C GLY A 22 -12.80 10.71 -3.99
N ASP A 23 -13.90 11.34 -3.58
CA ASP A 23 -14.13 11.79 -2.21
C ASP A 23 -14.72 10.71 -1.26
N LEU A 24 -14.92 9.48 -1.75
CA LEU A 24 -15.40 8.38 -0.90
C LEU A 24 -14.29 7.93 0.05
N LYS A 25 -14.61 7.91 1.35
CA LYS A 25 -13.73 7.29 2.35
C LYS A 25 -13.58 5.80 2.06
N ALA A 26 -12.35 5.28 2.10
CA ALA A 26 -12.09 3.88 1.81
C ALA A 26 -12.84 2.94 2.78
N ALA A 27 -12.98 3.34 4.05
CA ALA A 27 -13.80 2.61 5.03
C ALA A 27 -15.26 2.40 4.59
N HIS A 28 -15.88 3.41 3.96
CA HIS A 28 -17.26 3.30 3.48
C HIS A 28 -17.36 2.39 2.26
N LEU A 29 -16.38 2.45 1.35
CA LEU A 29 -16.29 1.52 0.22
C LEU A 29 -16.10 0.08 0.68
N ALA A 30 -15.23 -0.14 1.65
CA ALA A 30 -14.97 -1.47 2.20
C ALA A 30 -16.20 -2.09 2.86
N GLU A 31 -16.94 -1.31 3.65
CA GLU A 31 -18.21 -1.76 4.25
C GLU A 31 -19.20 -2.19 3.17
N ARG A 32 -19.35 -1.40 2.10
CA ARG A 32 -20.27 -1.70 1.00
C ARG A 32 -19.86 -2.90 0.17
N LEU A 33 -18.56 -3.14 0.02
CA LEU A 33 -18.00 -4.28 -0.71
C LEU A 33 -17.96 -5.56 0.14
N GLY A 34 -18.36 -5.50 1.42
CA GLY A 34 -18.25 -6.64 2.34
C GLY A 34 -16.79 -7.04 2.60
N LEU A 35 -15.84 -6.13 2.42
CA LEU A 35 -14.42 -6.39 2.63
C LEU A 35 -14.13 -6.42 4.13
N ALA A 36 -14.07 -7.62 4.69
CA ALA A 36 -13.84 -7.83 6.12
C ALA A 36 -12.37 -7.65 6.54
N HIS A 37 -11.44 -7.51 5.58
CA HIS A 37 -10.01 -7.63 5.85
C HIS A 37 -9.21 -6.52 5.19
N HIS A 38 -8.76 -5.59 6.04
CA HIS A 38 -7.73 -4.58 5.78
C HIS A 38 -8.01 -3.57 4.67
N VAL A 39 -8.35 -2.37 5.10
CA VAL A 39 -8.60 -1.21 4.24
C VAL A 39 -7.49 -0.20 4.49
N SER A 40 -6.82 0.24 3.43
CA SER A 40 -5.86 1.33 3.49
C SER A 40 -6.50 2.58 2.88
N ASP A 41 -6.49 3.69 3.62
CA ASP A 41 -7.03 4.97 3.13
C ASP A 41 -6.10 5.68 2.14
N ALA A 42 -4.83 5.27 2.07
CA ALA A 42 -3.85 5.79 1.12
C ALA A 42 -3.13 4.62 0.41
N ALA A 43 -3.08 4.70 -0.91
CA ALA A 43 -2.35 3.77 -1.75
C ALA A 43 -1.62 4.55 -2.85
N VAL A 44 -0.41 4.10 -3.18
CA VAL A 44 0.38 4.63 -4.30
C VAL A 44 0.89 3.43 -5.10
N SER A 45 0.85 3.53 -6.43
CA SER A 45 1.32 2.50 -7.35
C SER A 45 2.47 3.03 -8.22
N GLY A 46 3.43 2.16 -8.56
CA GLY A 46 4.55 2.53 -9.42
C GLY A 46 5.35 1.33 -9.88
N PHE A 47 6.47 1.60 -10.55
CA PHE A 47 7.37 0.57 -11.07
C PHE A 47 8.26 -0.02 -9.96
N PRO A 48 8.74 -1.27 -10.11
CA PRO A 48 9.64 -1.89 -9.14
C PRO A 48 10.87 -1.03 -8.82
N ASP A 49 11.46 -0.40 -9.85
CA ASP A 49 12.68 0.42 -9.71
C ASP A 49 12.49 1.66 -8.83
N SER A 50 11.24 2.12 -8.64
CA SER A 50 10.90 3.25 -7.77
C SER A 50 10.19 2.83 -6.48
N ALA A 51 10.01 1.52 -6.23
CA ALA A 51 9.19 1.00 -5.14
C ALA A 51 9.66 1.49 -3.76
N VAL A 52 10.98 1.61 -3.54
CA VAL A 52 11.55 2.05 -2.26
C VAL A 52 11.18 3.50 -1.96
N ASP A 53 11.48 4.42 -2.89
CA ASP A 53 11.20 5.84 -2.70
C ASP A 53 9.69 6.12 -2.66
N LEU A 54 8.92 5.38 -3.46
CA LEU A 54 7.46 5.49 -3.49
C LEU A 54 6.85 5.04 -2.16
N ALA A 55 7.22 3.86 -1.66
CA ALA A 55 6.70 3.36 -0.39
C ALA A 55 7.16 4.22 0.79
N ALA A 56 8.39 4.75 0.73
CA ALA A 56 8.88 5.68 1.73
C ALA A 56 8.23 7.06 1.68
N SER A 57 7.49 7.39 0.60
CA SER A 57 6.73 8.64 0.48
C SER A 57 5.37 8.60 1.18
N VAL A 58 4.88 7.40 1.56
CA VAL A 58 3.62 7.23 2.27
C VAL A 58 3.72 7.87 3.65
N ASP A 59 2.76 8.74 3.96
CA ASP A 59 2.69 9.42 5.25
C ASP A 59 2.30 8.42 6.35
N ILE A 60 3.24 8.12 7.25
CA ILE A 60 2.99 7.33 8.46
C ILE A 60 2.47 8.22 9.61
N GLY A 61 2.20 9.49 9.36
CA GLY A 61 1.74 10.48 10.31
C GLY A 61 2.76 10.75 11.40
N LYS A 62 2.26 11.01 12.62
CA LYS A 62 3.10 11.22 13.82
C LYS A 62 3.45 9.90 14.52
N ALA A 63 3.42 8.77 13.81
CA ALA A 63 3.70 7.47 14.38
C ALA A 63 5.16 7.38 14.83
N GLY A 64 5.39 7.11 16.12
CA GLY A 64 6.74 6.91 16.65
C GLY A 64 7.36 5.57 16.28
N SER A 65 6.55 4.60 15.85
CA SER A 65 6.98 3.28 15.37
C SER A 65 6.19 2.82 14.15
N PHE A 66 6.82 1.99 13.32
CA PHE A 66 6.19 1.43 12.13
C PHE A 66 6.70 0.02 11.81
N ARG A 67 5.95 -0.71 10.98
CA ARG A 67 6.45 -1.91 10.30
C ARG A 67 6.21 -1.82 8.80
N VAL A 68 7.09 -2.45 8.03
CA VAL A 68 6.91 -2.66 6.59
C VAL A 68 6.53 -4.11 6.36
N ARG A 69 5.53 -4.35 5.50
CA ARG A 69 5.18 -5.70 5.02
C ARG A 69 5.07 -5.71 3.52
N VAL A 70 5.84 -6.56 2.88
CA VAL A 70 5.77 -6.80 1.43
C VAL A 70 5.05 -8.12 1.18
N ARG A 71 4.05 -8.09 0.31
CA ARG A 71 3.37 -9.29 -0.20
C ARG A 71 3.53 -9.36 -1.70
N THR A 72 3.78 -10.54 -2.22
CA THR A 72 3.82 -10.82 -3.65
C THR A 72 2.54 -11.55 -4.03
N THR A 73 1.87 -11.10 -5.09
CA THR A 73 0.73 -11.84 -5.65
C THR A 73 1.23 -13.07 -6.40
N GLU A 74 0.41 -14.10 -6.54
CA GLU A 74 0.79 -15.36 -7.20
C GLU A 74 1.18 -15.17 -8.67
N THR A 75 0.76 -14.05 -9.27
CA THR A 75 1.02 -13.69 -10.67
C THR A 75 2.35 -12.97 -10.86
N ALA A 76 2.95 -12.42 -9.79
CA ALA A 76 4.14 -11.60 -9.89
C ALA A 76 5.41 -12.45 -10.05
N ALA A 77 5.91 -12.53 -11.29
CA ALA A 77 7.28 -12.96 -11.56
C ALA A 77 8.23 -11.79 -11.25
N THR A 78 8.63 -11.64 -9.98
CA THR A 78 9.53 -10.57 -9.55
C THR A 78 10.90 -11.11 -9.12
N GLU A 79 11.97 -10.48 -9.59
CA GLU A 79 13.33 -10.72 -9.10
C GLU A 79 13.56 -10.10 -7.71
N VAL A 80 12.63 -9.28 -7.23
CA VAL A 80 12.73 -8.58 -5.95
C VAL A 80 12.39 -9.53 -4.80
N ARG A 81 13.34 -9.72 -3.89
CA ARG A 81 13.11 -10.49 -2.66
C ARG A 81 12.32 -9.65 -1.66
N PRO A 82 11.12 -10.09 -1.22
CA PRO A 82 10.25 -9.28 -0.35
C PRO A 82 10.93 -8.74 0.89
N ARG A 83 11.74 -9.57 1.57
CA ARG A 83 12.48 -9.18 2.76
C ARG A 83 13.51 -8.08 2.51
N GLU A 84 14.25 -8.16 1.39
CA GLU A 84 15.23 -7.14 1.05
C GLU A 84 14.54 -5.80 0.78
N LEU A 85 13.36 -5.85 0.15
CA LEU A 85 12.55 -4.65 -0.07
C LEU A 85 11.98 -4.09 1.25
N GLU A 86 11.50 -4.93 2.17
CA GLU A 86 11.07 -4.51 3.51
C GLU A 86 12.18 -3.77 4.25
N GLU A 87 13.40 -4.31 4.22
CA GLU A 87 14.58 -3.71 4.86
C GLU A 87 14.96 -2.37 4.21
N GLN A 88 14.99 -2.30 2.88
CA GLN A 88 15.30 -1.06 2.15
C GLN A 88 14.27 0.05 2.40
N VAL A 89 12.98 -0.27 2.33
CA VAL A 89 11.90 0.67 2.63
C VAL A 89 11.96 1.09 4.09
N GLY A 90 12.20 0.15 5.00
CA GLY A 90 12.31 0.41 6.44
C GLY A 90 13.43 1.39 6.75
N ALA A 91 14.62 1.16 6.21
CA ALA A 91 15.75 2.07 6.35
C ALA A 91 15.41 3.48 5.82
N ARG A 92 14.78 3.54 4.63
CA ARG A 92 14.42 4.81 4.00
C ARG A 92 13.39 5.62 4.80
N ILE A 93 12.38 4.97 5.36
CA ILE A 93 11.38 5.64 6.23
C ILE A 93 12.03 6.11 7.52
N GLN A 94 12.88 5.28 8.12
CA GLN A 94 13.59 5.62 9.35
C GLN A 94 14.51 6.84 9.15
N GLU A 95 15.26 6.89 8.05
CA GLU A 95 16.09 8.05 7.69
C GLU A 95 15.29 9.34 7.54
N ARG A 96 14.09 9.27 6.94
CA ARG A 96 13.26 10.45 6.64
C ARG A 96 12.47 10.96 7.83
N THR A 97 12.04 10.07 8.71
CA THR A 97 11.06 10.38 9.77
C THR A 97 11.63 10.30 11.18
N GLY A 98 12.73 9.57 11.37
CA GLY A 98 13.26 9.23 12.69
C GLY A 98 12.43 8.20 13.47
N ALA A 99 11.35 7.68 12.90
CA ALA A 99 10.53 6.64 13.53
C ALA A 99 11.29 5.32 13.65
N ARG A 100 10.98 4.51 14.66
CA ARG A 100 11.63 3.20 14.87
C ARG A 100 10.87 2.07 14.17
N VAL A 101 11.59 1.07 13.70
CA VAL A 101 10.97 -0.19 13.23
C VAL A 101 10.52 -1.01 14.44
N ASP A 102 9.25 -1.41 14.48
CA ASP A 102 8.66 -2.28 15.51
C ASP A 102 7.86 -3.41 14.84
N LEU A 103 8.39 -4.63 14.91
CA LEU A 103 7.78 -5.79 14.24
C LEU A 103 6.62 -6.41 15.05
N THR A 104 6.50 -6.03 16.32
CA THR A 104 5.55 -6.64 17.27
C THR A 104 4.30 -5.78 17.39
N GLU A 105 4.47 -4.51 17.77
CA GLU A 105 3.37 -3.56 18.07
C GLU A 105 3.62 -2.20 17.42
N PRO A 106 3.59 -2.13 16.08
CA PRO A 106 3.80 -0.88 15.37
C PRO A 106 2.60 0.07 15.52
N ALA A 107 2.87 1.37 15.65
CA ALA A 107 1.82 2.39 15.59
C ALA A 107 1.30 2.63 14.15
N ALA A 108 2.13 2.36 13.13
CA ALA A 108 1.76 2.43 11.72
C ALA A 108 2.25 1.20 10.93
N GLU A 109 1.51 0.80 9.90
CA GLU A 109 1.90 -0.30 9.02
C GLU A 109 1.94 0.15 7.57
N VAL A 110 3.11 0.04 6.95
CA VAL A 110 3.30 0.30 5.52
C VAL A 110 3.25 -1.03 4.78
N ARG A 111 2.32 -1.14 3.83
CA ARG A 111 2.09 -2.36 3.05
C ARG A 111 2.46 -2.14 1.60
N LEU A 112 3.27 -3.04 1.08
CA LEU A 112 3.59 -3.09 -0.33
C LEU A 112 3.01 -4.38 -0.91
N VAL A 113 2.38 -4.26 -2.07
CA VAL A 113 1.94 -5.40 -2.85
C VAL A 113 2.71 -5.37 -4.17
N LEU A 114 3.48 -6.43 -4.43
CA LEU A 114 4.16 -6.66 -5.69
C LEU A 114 3.26 -7.52 -6.57
N GLY A 115 2.81 -6.91 -7.68
CA GLY A 115 1.92 -7.54 -8.66
C GLY A 115 2.57 -7.69 -10.03
N ALA A 116 1.96 -8.48 -10.91
CA ALA A 116 2.42 -8.65 -12.30
C ALA A 116 2.16 -7.42 -13.17
N SER A 117 1.25 -6.54 -12.74
CA SER A 117 0.79 -5.39 -13.50
C SER A 117 1.50 -4.13 -13.03
N ALA A 118 2.44 -3.64 -13.85
CA ALA A 118 2.94 -2.28 -13.70
C ALA A 118 1.83 -1.32 -14.14
N HIS A 119 1.21 -0.62 -13.18
CA HIS A 119 0.30 0.47 -13.51
C HIS A 119 1.12 1.66 -14.00
N ALA A 120 1.16 1.81 -15.33
CA ALA A 120 1.71 2.98 -15.98
C ALA A 120 0.82 4.19 -15.67
N GLY A 121 1.23 5.00 -14.70
CA GLY A 121 0.79 6.39 -14.54
C GLY A 121 -0.62 6.60 -13.98
N ILE A 122 -0.67 7.08 -12.74
CA ILE A 122 -1.65 8.09 -12.33
C ILE A 122 -0.84 9.35 -12.00
#